data_AF-A0A4Q3R8J7-F1
#
_entry.id   AF-A0A4Q3R8J7-F1
#
_cell.length_a   1.000
_cell.length_b   1.000
_cell.length_c   1.000
_cell.angle_alpha   90.00
_cell.angle_beta   90.00
_cell.angle_gamma   90.00
#
_symmetry.space_group_name_H-M   'P 1'
#
loop_
_entity.id
_entity.type
_entity.pdbx_description
1 polymer ?
#
loop_
_entity_poly.entity_id
_entity_poly.type
_entity_poly.pdbx_seq_one_letter_code
_entity_poly.pdbx_strand_id
1 'polypeptide(L)'
;MKKHLFFVVNFACLFFAACQLKQSSVEPALSTEQILAKRLDSLKAVASPGDLIVRLGDDFLSYYIKYMNENDYSYSHSGVIVEKDGRKMVVHITPDSANADRITYTPFDSFADINKTLQCALFRYQIPESEKEKALAIIDSFRRSDVRFDRLYELNT
;
A
#
# COMPACT_ATOMS: atom_id res chain seq x y z
N MET A 1 39.52 54.74 -32.77
CA MET A 1 39.10 53.37 -33.18
C MET A 1 39.10 52.32 -32.06
N LYS A 2 39.70 52.53 -30.88
CA LYS A 2 39.71 51.53 -29.78
C LYS A 2 38.43 51.46 -28.91
N LYS A 3 37.56 52.48 -28.94
CA LYS A 3 36.34 52.55 -28.10
C LYS A 3 35.17 51.69 -28.60
N HIS A 4 35.08 51.40 -29.89
CA HIS A 4 34.01 50.56 -30.45
C HIS A 4 34.26 49.06 -30.25
N LEU A 5 35.53 48.63 -30.19
CA LEU A 5 35.88 47.22 -29.97
C LEU A 5 35.52 46.76 -28.55
N PHE A 6 35.63 47.65 -27.55
CA PHE A 6 35.31 47.33 -26.16
C PHE A 6 33.80 47.16 -25.90
N PHE A 7 32.97 47.88 -26.67
CA PHE A 7 31.51 47.84 -26.56
C PHE A 7 30.92 46.57 -27.19
N VAL A 8 31.48 46.11 -28.31
CA VAL A 8 31.04 44.88 -29.00
C VAL A 8 31.37 43.63 -28.16
N VAL A 9 32.53 43.61 -27.49
CA VAL A 9 32.92 42.49 -26.62
C VAL A 9 32.05 42.43 -25.35
N ASN A 10 31.71 43.56 -24.75
CA ASN A 10 30.82 43.60 -23.58
C ASN A 10 29.38 43.17 -23.91
N PHE A 11 28.87 43.55 -25.08
CA PHE A 11 27.52 43.16 -25.51
C PHE A 11 27.43 41.66 -25.86
N ALA A 12 28.50 41.08 -26.42
CA ALA A 12 28.57 39.64 -26.67
C ALA A 12 28.60 38.82 -25.37
N CYS A 13 29.31 39.27 -24.33
CA CYS A 13 29.32 38.60 -23.02
C CYS A 13 27.95 38.61 -22.32
N LEU A 14 27.15 39.67 -22.48
CA LEU A 14 25.78 39.74 -21.96
C LEU A 14 24.81 38.79 -22.67
N PHE A 15 25.01 38.54 -23.97
CA PHE A 15 24.21 37.57 -24.73
C PHE A 15 24.55 36.10 -24.37
N PHE A 16 25.82 35.77 -24.11
CA PHE A 16 26.20 34.42 -23.69
C PHE A 16 25.79 34.11 -22.23
N ALA A 17 25.72 35.12 -21.35
CA ALA A 17 25.25 34.94 -19.97
C ALA A 17 23.72 34.75 -19.88
N ALA A 18 22.94 35.28 -20.83
CA ALA A 18 21.48 35.14 -20.84
C ALA A 18 20.99 33.76 -21.31
N CYS A 19 21.80 33.02 -22.08
CA CYS A 19 21.45 31.68 -22.56
C CYS A 19 21.69 30.55 -21.53
N GLN A 20 22.20 30.86 -20.33
CA GLN A 20 22.31 29.90 -19.22
C GLN A 20 21.14 29.99 -18.24
N LEU A 21 20.01 30.56 -18.65
CA LEU A 21 18.72 30.28 -18.01
C LEU A 21 18.40 28.80 -18.24
N LYS A 22 18.91 27.99 -17.32
CA LYS A 22 18.64 26.57 -17.11
C LYS A 22 17.15 26.36 -17.35
N GLN A 23 16.83 25.81 -18.51
CA GLN A 23 15.48 25.37 -18.84
C GLN A 23 15.16 24.35 -17.76
N SER A 24 14.34 24.77 -16.78
CA SER A 24 13.84 23.86 -15.76
C SER A 24 13.01 22.85 -16.54
N SER A 25 13.60 21.70 -16.85
CA SER A 25 12.89 20.58 -17.41
C SER A 25 11.79 20.30 -16.41
N VAL A 26 10.55 20.68 -16.76
CA VAL A 26 9.38 20.28 -16.01
C VAL A 26 9.42 18.76 -16.06
N GLU A 27 9.84 18.11 -14.96
CA GLU A 27 9.70 16.67 -14.84
C GLU A 27 8.24 16.36 -15.16
N PRO A 28 7.97 15.40 -16.07
CA PRO A 28 6.61 15.08 -16.41
C PRO A 28 5.88 14.68 -15.12
N ALA A 29 4.80 15.40 -14.81
CA ALA A 29 3.99 15.11 -13.64
C ALA A 29 3.54 13.65 -13.71
N LEU A 30 3.86 12.87 -12.68
CA LEU A 30 3.47 11.47 -12.59
C LEU A 30 1.95 11.34 -12.70
N SER A 31 1.47 10.30 -13.38
CA SER A 31 0.05 9.96 -13.39
C SER A 31 -0.43 9.60 -11.98
N THR A 32 -1.74 9.72 -11.73
CA THR A 32 -2.35 9.30 -10.46
C THR A 32 -2.00 7.84 -10.13
N GLU A 33 -2.05 6.96 -11.13
CA GLU A 33 -1.72 5.54 -10.98
C GLU A 33 -0.27 5.33 -10.54
N GLN A 34 0.69 6.05 -11.14
CA GLN A 34 2.10 6.00 -10.75
C GLN A 34 2.32 6.52 -9.32
N ILE A 35 1.59 7.56 -8.92
CA ILE A 35 1.64 8.09 -7.55
C ILE A 35 1.11 7.05 -6.56
N LEU A 36 -0.01 6.39 -6.86
CA LEU A 36 -0.61 5.36 -6.02
C LEU A 36 0.31 4.13 -5.91
N ALA A 37 0.86 3.66 -7.02
CA ALA A 37 1.82 2.56 -7.03
C ALA A 37 3.04 2.87 -6.14
N LYS A 38 3.63 4.06 -6.28
CA LYS A 38 4.76 4.50 -5.43
C LYS A 38 4.40 4.58 -3.94
N ARG A 39 3.19 5.01 -3.61
CA ARG A 39 2.69 5.03 -2.22
C ARG A 39 2.53 3.62 -1.68
N LEU A 40 2.02 2.71 -2.50
CA LEU A 40 1.86 1.31 -2.12
C LEU A 40 3.21 0.62 -1.92
N ASP A 41 4.18 0.87 -2.79
CA ASP A 41 5.56 0.40 -2.62
C ASP A 41 6.18 0.91 -1.32
N SER A 42 5.94 2.19 -0.98
CA SER A 42 6.39 2.78 0.28
C SER A 42 5.74 2.11 1.49
N LEU A 43 4.43 1.85 1.42
CA LEU A 43 3.67 1.16 2.47
C LEU A 43 4.19 -0.28 2.66
N LYS A 44 4.41 -0.99 1.55
CA LYS A 44 5.00 -2.32 1.53
C LYS A 44 6.40 -2.33 2.11
N ALA A 45 7.23 -1.33 1.82
CA ALA A 45 8.60 -1.24 2.31
C ALA A 45 8.65 -1.17 3.85
N VAL A 46 7.74 -0.41 4.47
CA VAL A 46 7.69 -0.24 5.93
C VAL A 46 6.91 -1.34 6.67
N ALA A 47 6.12 -2.15 5.96
CA ALA A 47 5.35 -3.24 6.55
C ALA A 47 6.25 -4.33 7.14
N SER A 48 5.85 -4.88 8.28
CA SER A 48 6.58 -5.91 9.02
C SER A 48 5.63 -7.04 9.44
N PRO A 49 6.13 -8.28 9.61
CA PRO A 49 5.32 -9.37 10.13
C PRO A 49 4.61 -9.01 11.43
N GLY A 50 3.31 -9.30 11.50
CA GLY A 50 2.43 -8.96 12.62
C GLY A 50 1.71 -7.62 12.49
N ASP A 51 2.04 -6.78 11.50
CA ASP A 51 1.25 -5.59 11.21
C ASP A 51 -0.15 -5.98 10.69
N LEU A 52 -1.17 -5.22 11.07
CA LEU A 52 -2.51 -5.31 10.50
C LEU A 52 -2.55 -4.48 9.21
N ILE A 53 -2.98 -5.08 8.11
CA ILE A 53 -3.32 -4.37 6.89
C ILE A 53 -4.83 -4.39 6.68
N VAL A 54 -5.40 -3.26 6.33
CA VAL A 54 -6.83 -3.11 6.05
C VAL A 54 -7.03 -2.46 4.70
N ARG A 55 -8.16 -2.78 4.06
CA ARG A 55 -8.54 -2.19 2.79
C ARG A 55 -10.04 -2.01 2.67
N LEU A 56 -10.43 -1.12 1.75
CA LEU A 56 -11.78 -1.01 1.21
C LEU A 56 -11.76 -1.51 -0.24
N GLY A 57 -12.43 -2.63 -0.49
CA GLY A 57 -12.63 -3.12 -1.85
C GLY A 57 -13.59 -2.24 -2.65
N ASP A 58 -13.52 -2.33 -3.97
CA ASP A 58 -14.39 -1.61 -4.91
C ASP A 58 -15.69 -2.37 -5.24
N ASP A 59 -15.88 -3.55 -4.67
CA ASP A 59 -17.03 -4.43 -4.91
C ASP A 59 -18.24 -4.15 -3.99
N PHE A 60 -19.41 -4.65 -4.39
CA PHE A 60 -20.67 -4.46 -3.66
C PHE A 60 -20.65 -5.04 -2.24
N LEU A 61 -20.01 -6.20 -2.04
CA LEU A 61 -19.94 -6.82 -0.73
C LEU A 61 -19.07 -5.97 0.21
N SER A 62 -17.93 -5.48 -0.28
CA SER A 62 -17.08 -4.53 0.45
C SER A 62 -17.84 -3.28 0.88
N TYR A 63 -18.67 -2.73 -0.01
CA TYR A 63 -19.51 -1.57 0.32
C TYR A 63 -20.51 -1.88 1.43
N TYR A 64 -21.08 -3.08 1.50
CA TYR A 64 -22.00 -3.47 2.56
C TYR A 64 -21.28 -3.74 3.88
N ILE A 65 -20.18 -4.51 3.86
CA ILE A 65 -19.43 -4.90 5.07
C ILE A 65 -18.92 -3.69 5.84
N LYS A 66 -18.46 -2.64 5.17
CA LYS A 66 -17.92 -1.47 5.90
C LYS A 66 -18.94 -0.83 6.84
N TYR A 67 -20.23 -0.92 6.53
CA TYR A 67 -21.33 -0.40 7.36
C TYR A 67 -21.77 -1.37 8.47
N MET A 68 -21.19 -2.57 8.55
CA MET A 68 -21.34 -3.46 9.70
C MET A 68 -20.43 -3.09 10.86
N ASN A 69 -19.37 -2.31 10.63
CA ASN A 69 -18.61 -1.72 11.73
C ASN A 69 -19.51 -0.72 12.48
N GLU A 70 -19.27 -0.54 13.79
CA GLU A 70 -20.08 0.38 14.60
C GLU A 70 -19.52 1.81 14.63
N ASN A 71 -18.20 1.96 14.45
CA ASN A 71 -17.49 3.22 14.71
C ASN A 71 -16.73 3.78 13.50
N ASP A 72 -16.18 2.91 12.64
CA ASP A 72 -15.35 3.29 11.51
C ASP A 72 -15.76 2.51 10.25
N TYR A 73 -16.19 3.24 9.21
CA TYR A 73 -16.66 2.67 7.94
C TYR A 73 -15.62 2.81 6.81
N SER A 74 -14.35 3.09 7.14
CA SER A 74 -13.29 3.27 6.16
C SER A 74 -12.84 1.99 5.48
N TYR A 75 -13.05 0.82 6.09
CA TYR A 75 -12.51 -0.45 5.61
C TYR A 75 -13.55 -1.55 5.60
N SER A 76 -13.40 -2.50 4.69
CA SER A 76 -14.28 -3.66 4.54
C SER A 76 -13.57 -5.00 4.74
N HIS A 77 -12.24 -5.00 4.68
CA HIS A 77 -11.46 -6.22 4.76
C HIS A 77 -10.14 -6.00 5.47
N SER A 78 -9.64 -7.05 6.13
CA SER A 78 -8.39 -7.01 6.89
C SER A 78 -7.57 -8.27 6.70
N GLY A 79 -6.29 -8.17 7.04
CA GLY A 79 -5.37 -9.28 7.11
C GLY A 79 -4.14 -8.92 7.93
N VAL A 80 -3.28 -9.90 8.15
CA VAL A 80 -2.03 -9.72 8.90
C VAL A 80 -0.85 -9.88 7.95
N ILE A 81 0.14 -9.01 8.06
CA ILE A 81 1.39 -9.13 7.31
C ILE A 81 2.17 -10.33 7.86
N VAL A 82 2.64 -11.18 6.95
CA VAL A 82 3.57 -12.26 7.22
C VAL A 82 4.68 -12.25 6.17
N GLU A 83 5.78 -12.92 6.47
CA GLU A 83 6.86 -13.13 5.51
C GLU A 83 6.94 -14.60 5.15
N LYS A 84 6.99 -14.90 3.85
CA LYS A 84 7.14 -16.25 3.32
C LYS A 84 8.13 -16.22 2.16
N ASP A 85 9.18 -17.03 2.25
CA ASP A 85 10.23 -17.12 1.22
C ASP A 85 10.81 -15.74 0.85
N GLY A 86 11.00 -14.87 1.85
CA GLY A 86 11.50 -13.49 1.69
C GLY A 86 10.51 -12.51 1.05
N ARG A 87 9.23 -12.91 0.89
CA ARG A 87 8.18 -12.07 0.30
C ARG A 87 7.13 -11.70 1.35
N LYS A 88 6.71 -10.43 1.34
CA LYS A 88 5.59 -9.94 2.16
C LYS A 88 4.28 -10.47 1.59
N MET A 89 3.58 -11.23 2.41
CA MET A 89 2.26 -11.77 2.12
C MET A 89 1.27 -11.24 3.16
N VAL A 90 0.00 -11.27 2.80
CA VAL A 90 -1.11 -10.99 3.69
C VAL A 90 -1.79 -12.31 3.98
N VAL A 91 -1.87 -12.69 5.26
CA VAL A 91 -2.72 -13.79 5.70
C VAL A 91 -4.09 -13.25 6.05
N HIS A 92 -5.13 -13.76 5.39
CA HIS A 92 -6.50 -13.31 5.56
C HIS A 92 -7.49 -14.41 5.18
N ILE A 93 -8.77 -14.16 5.40
CA ILE A 93 -9.87 -15.08 5.07
C ILE A 93 -11.02 -14.31 4.43
N THR A 94 -11.62 -14.84 3.37
CA THR A 94 -12.69 -14.19 2.59
C THR A 94 -13.88 -15.13 2.40
N PRO A 95 -15.10 -14.62 2.23
CA PRO A 95 -16.28 -15.44 1.92
C PRO A 95 -16.30 -15.83 0.44
N ASP A 96 -15.28 -16.54 -0.03
CA ASP A 96 -15.20 -17.03 -1.41
C ASP A 96 -16.14 -18.23 -1.65
N SER A 97 -16.18 -18.73 -2.89
CA SER A 97 -16.97 -19.91 -3.24
C SER A 97 -16.60 -21.14 -2.38
N ALA A 98 -17.54 -22.07 -2.24
CA ALA A 98 -17.35 -23.26 -1.41
C ALA A 98 -16.06 -23.99 -1.81
N ASN A 99 -15.14 -24.11 -0.84
CA ASN A 99 -13.76 -24.63 -0.92
C ASN A 99 -12.63 -23.59 -0.96
N ALA A 100 -12.89 -22.32 -1.25
CA ALA A 100 -11.88 -21.24 -1.26
C ALA A 100 -11.96 -20.30 -0.04
N ASP A 101 -12.95 -20.48 0.84
CA ASP A 101 -13.21 -19.68 2.04
C ASP A 101 -12.33 -20.05 3.25
N ARG A 102 -11.04 -20.25 3.01
CA ARG A 102 -10.04 -20.66 4.00
C ARG A 102 -9.08 -19.52 4.30
N ILE A 103 -8.38 -19.60 5.44
CA ILE A 103 -7.23 -18.74 5.67
C ILE A 103 -6.19 -18.96 4.57
N THR A 104 -5.85 -17.91 3.83
CA THR A 104 -4.98 -17.95 2.66
C THR A 104 -3.86 -16.92 2.75
N TYR A 105 -2.78 -17.15 2.00
CA TYR A 105 -1.72 -16.17 1.81
C TYR A 105 -1.85 -15.52 0.44
N THR A 106 -2.02 -14.21 0.43
CA THR A 106 -2.08 -13.41 -0.79
C THR A 106 -0.87 -12.49 -0.86
N PRO A 107 -0.17 -12.36 -2.00
CA PRO A 107 0.90 -11.38 -2.14
C PRO A 107 0.42 -9.99 -1.75
N PHE A 108 1.27 -9.19 -1.09
CA PHE A 108 0.91 -7.82 -0.66
C PHE A 108 0.31 -7.00 -1.81
N ASP A 109 0.94 -7.03 -2.98
CA ASP A 109 0.53 -6.24 -4.16
C ASP A 109 -0.81 -6.70 -4.72
N SER A 110 -1.14 -7.99 -4.57
CA SER A 110 -2.44 -8.53 -4.99
C SER A 110 -3.54 -8.20 -3.99
N PHE A 111 -3.23 -8.19 -2.69
CA PHE A 111 -4.20 -7.81 -1.66
C PHE A 111 -4.58 -6.32 -1.76
N ALA A 112 -3.58 -5.46 -1.99
CA ALA A 112 -3.74 -4.02 -2.05
C ALA A 112 -3.73 -3.46 -3.49
N ASP A 113 -4.16 -4.26 -4.46
CA ASP A 113 -4.24 -3.89 -5.88
C ASP A 113 -5.02 -2.58 -6.04
N ILE A 114 -4.36 -1.57 -6.62
CA ILE A 114 -4.89 -0.21 -6.80
C ILE A 114 -6.13 -0.18 -7.70
N ASN A 115 -6.34 -1.21 -8.52
CA ASN A 115 -7.51 -1.31 -9.39
C ASN A 115 -8.73 -1.92 -8.67
N LYS A 116 -8.54 -2.52 -7.49
CA LYS A 116 -9.59 -3.21 -6.72
C LYS A 116 -9.71 -2.69 -5.29
N THR A 117 -8.97 -1.64 -4.97
CA THR A 117 -8.84 -1.11 -3.61
C THR A 117 -9.02 0.40 -3.64
N LEU A 118 -10.08 0.87 -3.02
CA LEU A 118 -10.40 2.29 -2.90
C LEU A 118 -9.58 2.96 -1.81
N GLN A 119 -9.26 2.23 -0.74
CA GLN A 119 -8.47 2.70 0.40
C GLN A 119 -7.66 1.55 1.00
N CYS A 120 -6.45 1.83 1.49
CA CYS A 120 -5.58 0.85 2.13
C CYS A 120 -4.79 1.52 3.26
N ALA A 121 -4.62 0.82 4.38
CA ALA A 121 -3.84 1.30 5.51
C ALA A 121 -3.12 0.16 6.23
N LEU A 122 -2.06 0.53 6.94
CA LEU A 122 -1.24 -0.38 7.73
C LEU A 122 -1.21 0.12 9.18
N PHE A 123 -1.46 -0.78 10.13
CA PHE A 123 -1.45 -0.52 11.55
C PHE A 123 -0.44 -1.43 12.25
N ARG A 124 0.38 -0.84 13.12
CA ARG A 124 1.36 -1.57 13.92
C ARG A 124 1.00 -1.49 15.39
N TYR A 125 0.72 -2.64 15.98
CA TYR A 125 0.49 -2.73 17.42
C TYR A 125 1.79 -2.55 18.20
N GLN A 126 1.73 -1.79 19.29
CA GLN A 126 2.85 -1.68 20.24
C GLN A 126 2.79 -2.85 21.24
N ILE A 127 3.11 -4.05 20.76
CA ILE A 127 3.15 -5.28 21.57
C ILE A 127 4.56 -5.86 21.65
N PRO A 128 4.89 -6.62 22.71
CA PRO A 128 6.16 -7.34 22.78
C PRO A 128 6.32 -8.32 21.62
N GLU A 129 7.56 -8.51 21.17
CA GLU A 129 7.87 -9.43 20.07
C GLU A 129 7.39 -10.86 20.35
N SER A 130 7.51 -11.31 21.60
CA SER A 130 7.03 -12.63 22.03
C SER A 130 5.51 -12.82 21.90
N GLU A 131 4.72 -11.78 22.14
CA GLU A 131 3.26 -11.84 21.95
C GLU A 131 2.90 -11.80 20.46
N LYS A 132 3.65 -11.04 19.66
CA LYS A 132 3.51 -11.02 18.20
C LYS A 132 3.80 -12.40 17.60
N GLU A 133 4.86 -13.06 18.04
CA GLU A 133 5.22 -14.43 17.61
C GLU A 133 4.12 -15.44 17.97
N LYS A 134 3.56 -15.36 19.18
CA LYS A 134 2.43 -16.20 19.59
C LYS A 134 1.20 -15.98 18.71
N ALA A 135 0.84 -14.73 18.42
CA ALA A 135 -0.28 -14.40 17.56
C ALA A 135 -0.11 -14.97 16.15
N LEU A 136 1.08 -14.82 15.56
CA LEU A 136 1.41 -15.38 14.26
C LEU A 136 1.36 -16.92 14.25
N ALA A 137 1.80 -17.57 15.33
CA ALA A 137 1.71 -19.02 15.50
C ALA A 137 0.26 -19.51 15.58
N ILE A 138 -0.63 -18.79 16.27
CA ILE A 138 -2.07 -19.09 16.34
C ILE A 138 -2.70 -19.00 14.95
N ILE A 139 -2.40 -17.94 14.19
CA ILE A 139 -2.92 -17.77 12.83
C ILE A 139 -2.49 -18.93 11.93
N ASP A 140 -1.21 -19.33 11.98
CA ASP A 140 -0.73 -20.48 11.20
C ASP A 140 -1.34 -21.81 11.67
N SER A 141 -1.63 -21.96 12.97
CA SER A 141 -2.37 -23.11 13.48
C SER A 141 -3.78 -23.18 12.88
N PHE A 142 -4.54 -22.08 12.92
CA PHE A 142 -5.89 -22.03 12.31
C PHE A 142 -5.86 -22.32 10.82
N ARG A 143 -4.86 -21.81 10.11
CA ARG A 143 -4.66 -22.10 8.69
C ARG A 143 -4.42 -23.59 8.44
N ARG A 144 -3.58 -24.24 9.25
CA ARG A 144 -3.30 -25.68 9.15
C ARG A 144 -4.52 -26.53 9.50
N SER A 145 -5.37 -26.05 10.39
CA SER A 145 -6.60 -26.72 10.84
C SER A 145 -7.81 -26.52 9.92
N ASP A 146 -7.64 -25.91 8.74
CA ASP A 146 -8.77 -25.61 7.84
C ASP A 146 -9.83 -24.68 8.47
N VAL A 147 -9.35 -23.61 9.11
CA VAL A 147 -10.03 -22.33 9.29
C VAL A 147 -11.05 -21.93 8.21
N ARG A 148 -12.37 -22.16 8.34
CA ARG A 148 -13.39 -21.66 7.38
C ARG A 148 -13.93 -20.29 7.75
N PHE A 149 -14.32 -19.51 6.73
CA PHE A 149 -14.95 -18.21 6.92
C PHE A 149 -16.28 -18.38 7.65
N ASP A 150 -16.44 -17.66 8.75
CA ASP A 150 -17.70 -17.60 9.46
C ASP A 150 -18.68 -16.69 8.72
N ARG A 151 -19.65 -17.31 8.06
CA ARG A 151 -20.68 -16.60 7.28
C ARG A 151 -21.79 -16.01 8.14
N LEU A 152 -21.89 -16.45 9.40
CA LEU A 152 -22.90 -15.99 10.34
C LEU A 152 -22.39 -14.83 11.20
N TYR A 153 -21.08 -14.59 11.21
CA TYR A 153 -20.41 -13.60 12.05
C TYR A 153 -20.75 -13.83 13.54
N GLU A 154 -20.72 -15.08 13.96
CA GLU A 154 -20.94 -15.50 15.34
C GLU A 154 -19.74 -15.11 16.20
N LEU A 155 -19.94 -14.12 17.06
CA LEU A 155 -18.94 -13.68 18.05
C LEU A 155 -18.92 -14.57 19.31
N ASN A 156 -19.64 -15.69 19.30
CA ASN A 156 -19.70 -16.65 20.41
C ASN A 156 -18.48 -17.57 20.35
N THR A 157 -17.29 -17.04 20.66
CA THR A 157 -16.04 -17.80 20.74
C THR A 157 -15.44 -17.75 22.13
#